data_AF-A0A7S2GWL6-F1
#
_entry.id   AF-A0A7S2GWL6-F1
#
_cell.length_a   1.000
_cell.length_b   1.000
_cell.length_c   1.000
_cell.angle_alpha   90.00
_cell.angle_beta   90.00
_cell.angle_gamma   90.00
#
_symmetry.space_group_name_H-M   'P 1'
#
loop_
_entity.id
_entity.type
_entity.pdbx_description
1 polymer ?
#
loop_
_entity_poly.entity_id
_entity_poly.type
_entity_poly.pdbx_seq_one_letter_code
_entity_poly.pdbx_strand_id
1 'polypeptide(L)'
;HMLAPLHYVPRWAQHMYRATFIKLAMLNLSWHVRGRVLYIDNDVYTLRPASHLLRVPAPAFTFYPHHLIGLNSGVFILHVRSAREVERAWLELLRMGPSKLKDGSDQEFWRGHLRRLSARGLPVHELSRKHNFLNFEDI
;
A
#
# COMPACT_ATOMS: atom_id res chain seq x y z
N HIS A 1 0.98 6.08 23.55
CA HIS A 1 0.71 6.12 22.10
C HIS A 1 2.01 5.92 21.35
N MET A 2 2.31 4.71 20.90
CA MET A 2 3.44 4.50 19.99
C MET A 2 2.96 4.78 18.57
N LEU A 3 3.29 5.95 18.05
CA LEU A 3 3.41 6.09 16.62
C LEU A 3 4.60 5.23 16.22
N ALA A 4 4.37 4.22 15.39
CA ALA A 4 5.48 3.48 14.81
C ALA A 4 6.41 4.51 14.17
N PRO A 5 7.70 4.57 14.55
CA PRO A 5 8.62 5.54 13.98
C PRO A 5 8.51 5.47 12.47
N LEU A 6 8.52 6.64 11.80
CA LEU A 6 8.46 6.74 10.33
C LEU A 6 9.50 5.83 9.63
N HIS A 7 10.52 5.37 10.35
CA HIS A 7 11.62 4.55 9.88
C HIS A 7 11.87 3.28 10.73
N TYR A 8 10.91 2.81 11.53
CA TYR A 8 11.14 1.57 12.29
C TYR A 8 11.11 0.36 11.36
N VAL A 9 12.27 -0.22 11.14
CA VAL A 9 12.42 -1.50 10.45
C VAL A 9 13.04 -2.49 11.42
N PRO A 10 12.35 -3.58 11.79
CA PRO A 10 12.90 -4.60 12.67
C PRO A 10 14.21 -5.16 12.14
N ARG A 11 15.17 -5.49 13.01
CA ARG A 11 16.48 -6.05 12.59
C ARG A 11 16.35 -7.35 11.79
N TRP A 12 15.29 -8.13 12.02
CA TRP A 12 15.01 -9.37 11.29
C TRP A 12 14.49 -9.13 9.86
N ALA A 13 14.00 -7.93 9.55
CA ALA A 13 13.49 -7.59 8.24
C ALA A 13 14.66 -7.47 7.26
N GLN A 14 14.95 -8.57 6.56
CA GLN A 14 15.93 -8.66 5.48
C GLN A 14 15.59 -7.67 4.34
N HIS A 15 16.46 -7.56 3.33
CA HIS A 15 16.38 -6.52 2.28
C HIS A 15 14.97 -6.35 1.67
N MET A 16 14.27 -7.44 1.33
CA MET A 16 12.93 -7.34 0.73
C MET A 16 11.88 -6.78 1.72
N TYR A 17 11.96 -7.15 2.99
CA TYR A 17 11.04 -6.68 4.03
C TYR A 17 11.23 -5.19 4.33
N ARG A 18 12.45 -4.66 4.18
CA ARG A 18 12.72 -3.23 4.38
C ARG A 18 11.87 -2.35 3.46
N ALA A 19 11.71 -2.74 2.20
CA ALA A 19 10.88 -2.01 1.24
C ALA A 19 9.40 -1.97 1.69
N THR A 20 8.89 -3.08 2.21
CA THR A 20 7.54 -3.17 2.77
C THR A 20 7.31 -2.23 3.96
N PHE A 21 8.26 -2.18 4.89
CA PHE A 21 8.19 -1.25 6.03
C PHE A 21 8.24 0.22 5.58
N ILE A 22 9.05 0.54 4.56
CA ILE A 22 9.12 1.89 3.99
C ILE A 22 7.78 2.27 3.33
N LYS A 23 7.19 1.39 2.52
CA LYS A 23 5.86 1.63 1.94
C LYS A 23 4.78 1.79 3.02
N LEU A 24 4.88 1.04 4.12
CA LEU A 24 3.93 1.17 5.23
C LEU A 24 4.02 2.53 5.92
N ALA A 25 5.16 3.20 5.90
CA ALA A 25 5.30 4.57 6.39
C ALA A 25 4.39 5.56 5.65
N MET A 26 3.84 5.20 4.47
CA MET A 26 2.82 6.01 3.79
C MET A 26 1.51 6.11 4.55
N LEU A 27 1.18 5.12 5.38
CA LEU A 27 0.03 5.24 6.31
C LEU A 27 0.29 6.31 7.36
N ASN A 28 1.52 6.37 7.91
CA ASN A 28 1.92 7.42 8.83
C ASN A 28 1.82 8.78 8.14
N LEU A 29 2.38 8.92 6.93
CA LEU A 29 2.36 10.18 6.18
C LEU A 29 0.93 10.65 5.94
N SER A 30 0.07 9.78 5.42
CA SER A 30 -1.35 10.10 5.16
C SER A 30 -2.08 10.58 6.41
N TRP A 31 -1.82 9.93 7.55
CA TRP A 31 -2.37 10.36 8.82
C TRP A 31 -1.82 11.72 9.29
N HIS A 32 -0.51 11.96 9.18
CA HIS A 32 0.12 13.22 9.60
C HIS A 32 -0.33 14.41 8.77
N VAL A 33 -0.40 14.27 7.44
CA VAL A 33 -0.88 15.33 6.54
C VAL A 33 -2.40 15.47 6.56
N ARG A 34 -3.11 14.58 7.28
CA ARG A 34 -4.58 14.52 7.35
C ARG A 34 -5.22 14.54 5.97
N GLY A 35 -4.64 13.78 5.04
CA GLY A 35 -4.99 13.88 3.63
C GLY A 35 -4.68 12.62 2.83
N ARG A 36 -5.04 12.66 1.55
CA ARG A 36 -4.71 11.60 0.60
C ARG A 36 -3.24 11.66 0.22
N VAL A 37 -2.61 10.50 0.17
CA VAL A 37 -1.24 10.34 -0.32
C VAL A 37 -1.29 9.45 -1.55
N LEU A 38 -0.71 9.93 -2.65
CA LEU A 38 -0.40 9.14 -3.82
C LEU A 38 1.02 8.59 -3.64
N TYR A 39 1.16 7.28 -3.66
CA TYR A 39 2.44 6.60 -3.70
C TYR A 39 2.73 6.13 -5.12
N ILE A 40 3.98 6.27 -5.53
CA ILE A 40 4.52 5.84 -6.82
C ILE A 40 5.88 5.21 -6.53
N ASP A 41 6.07 3.95 -6.92
CA ASP A 41 7.36 3.27 -6.81
C ASP A 41 8.43 3.98 -7.64
N ASN A 42 9.69 3.84 -7.21
CA ASN A 42 10.82 4.52 -7.85
C ASN A 42 11.18 3.97 -9.24
N ASP A 43 10.65 2.81 -9.61
CA ASP A 43 10.78 2.19 -10.93
C ASP A 43 9.58 2.49 -11.86
N VAL A 44 8.62 3.31 -11.41
CA VAL A 44 7.47 3.74 -12.22
C VAL A 44 7.77 5.05 -12.94
N TYR A 45 7.56 5.04 -14.26
CA TYR A 45 7.62 6.24 -15.09
C TYR A 45 6.26 6.92 -15.22
N THR A 46 6.22 8.22 -14.96
CA THR A 46 5.00 9.03 -15.10
C THR A 46 4.99 9.74 -16.45
N LEU A 47 4.10 9.30 -17.36
CA LEU A 47 3.99 9.86 -18.71
C LEU A 47 3.15 11.15 -18.78
N ARG A 48 2.29 11.38 -17.78
CA ARG A 48 1.36 12.52 -17.72
C ARG A 48 1.13 12.96 -16.27
N PRO A 49 0.75 14.22 -16.00
CA PRO A 49 0.47 14.68 -14.64
C PRO A 49 -0.54 13.79 -13.89
N ALA A 50 -0.13 13.26 -12.74
CA ALA A 50 -0.91 12.30 -11.95
C ALA A 50 -1.74 12.95 -10.82
N SER A 51 -1.73 14.28 -10.67
CA SER A 51 -2.43 14.98 -9.57
C SER A 51 -3.94 14.74 -9.54
N HIS A 52 -4.55 14.46 -10.70
CA HIS A 52 -5.96 14.10 -10.81
C HIS A 52 -6.32 12.84 -10.03
N LEU A 53 -5.35 11.93 -9.81
CA LEU A 53 -5.54 10.70 -9.04
C LEU A 53 -5.90 10.99 -7.58
N LEU A 54 -5.44 12.11 -6.99
CA LEU A 54 -5.78 12.48 -5.61
C LEU A 54 -7.28 12.78 -5.41
N ARG A 55 -8.08 12.85 -6.48
CA ARG A 55 -9.54 12.97 -6.41
C ARG A 55 -10.23 11.62 -6.24
N VAL A 56 -9.54 10.52 -6.52
CA VAL A 56 -10.09 9.16 -6.40
C VAL A 56 -10.33 8.82 -4.93
N PRO A 57 -11.44 8.14 -4.59
CA PRO A 57 -11.67 7.59 -3.26
C PRO A 57 -10.54 6.66 -2.81
N ALA A 58 -10.24 6.61 -1.51
CA ALA A 58 -9.10 5.85 -0.97
C ALA A 58 -9.55 4.91 0.17
N PRO A 59 -8.90 3.74 0.37
CA PRO A 59 -7.71 3.27 -0.35
C PRO A 59 -8.00 2.80 -1.78
N ALA A 60 -7.08 3.08 -2.71
CA ALA A 60 -7.22 2.68 -4.11
C ALA A 60 -5.95 2.04 -4.66
N PHE A 61 -6.11 0.91 -5.34
CA PHE A 61 -5.03 0.09 -5.89
C PHE A 61 -5.41 -0.45 -7.26
N THR A 62 -4.43 -0.84 -8.07
CA THR A 62 -4.68 -1.54 -9.33
C THR A 62 -4.72 -3.04 -9.10
N PHE A 63 -5.74 -3.71 -9.64
CA PHE A 63 -5.93 -5.17 -9.52
C PHE A 63 -5.71 -5.86 -10.87
N TYR A 64 -5.15 -7.07 -10.84
CA TYR A 64 -4.89 -7.83 -12.06
C TYR A 64 -6.19 -8.45 -12.64
N PRO A 65 -6.36 -8.43 -13.98
CA PRO A 65 -7.61 -8.82 -14.66
C PRO A 65 -8.13 -10.23 -14.40
N HIS A 66 -7.23 -11.17 -14.12
CA HIS A 66 -7.58 -12.59 -14.15
C HIS A 66 -7.59 -13.24 -12.77
N HIS A 67 -7.28 -12.49 -11.71
CA HIS A 67 -7.29 -13.02 -10.36
C HIS A 67 -7.77 -11.97 -9.37
N LEU A 68 -8.84 -12.28 -8.63
CA LEU A 68 -9.21 -11.67 -7.34
C LEU A 68 -8.12 -11.82 -6.24
N ILE A 69 -6.88 -12.13 -6.63
CA ILE A 69 -5.79 -12.60 -5.77
C ILE A 69 -4.51 -11.76 -5.96
N GLY A 70 -4.39 -10.95 -7.02
CA GLY A 70 -3.21 -10.11 -7.24
C GLY A 70 -3.56 -8.62 -7.25
N LEU A 71 -2.82 -7.83 -6.48
CA LEU A 71 -2.77 -6.37 -6.63
C LEU A 71 -1.40 -5.94 -7.13
N ASN A 72 -1.32 -4.77 -7.75
CA ASN A 72 -0.08 -4.07 -8.01
C ASN A 72 0.02 -2.87 -7.04
N SER A 73 1.06 -2.84 -6.21
CA SER A 73 1.33 -1.79 -5.22
C SER A 73 2.40 -0.77 -5.69
N GLY A 74 2.74 -0.76 -6.98
CA GLY A 74 3.61 0.23 -7.59
C GLY A 74 3.00 1.63 -7.60
N VAL A 75 1.68 1.72 -7.75
CA VAL A 75 0.94 2.98 -7.63
C VAL A 75 -0.32 2.73 -6.81
N PHE A 76 -0.51 3.53 -5.76
CA PHE A 76 -1.71 3.45 -4.93
C PHE A 76 -2.02 4.78 -4.23
N ILE A 77 -3.25 4.89 -3.74
CA ILE A 77 -3.72 6.04 -2.96
C ILE A 77 -4.15 5.57 -1.59
N LEU A 78 -3.67 6.24 -0.55
CA LEU A 78 -4.07 6.01 0.84
C LEU A 78 -4.76 7.24 1.41
N HIS A 79 -5.70 7.00 2.33
CA HIS A 79 -6.24 8.02 3.22
C HIS A 79 -6.51 7.39 4.58
N VAL A 80 -5.69 7.74 5.57
CA VAL A 80 -5.80 7.21 6.93
C VAL A 80 -6.45 8.25 7.83
N ARG A 81 -7.55 7.86 8.48
CA ARG A 81 -8.34 8.80 9.29
C ARG A 81 -7.97 8.81 10.77
N SER A 82 -7.27 7.78 11.23
CA SER A 82 -6.97 7.63 12.65
C SER A 82 -5.61 6.99 12.91
N ALA A 83 -4.96 7.41 14.00
CA ALA A 83 -3.74 6.77 14.49
C ALA A 83 -3.95 5.26 14.79
N ARG A 84 -5.17 4.87 15.17
CA ARG A 84 -5.54 3.47 15.43
C ARG A 84 -5.54 2.62 14.15
N GLU A 85 -5.78 3.19 12.98
CA GLU A 85 -5.67 2.47 11.71
C GLU A 85 -4.19 2.21 11.37
N VAL A 86 -3.35 3.22 11.53
CA VAL A 86 -1.89 3.09 11.40
C VAL A 86 -1.36 1.99 12.32
N GLU A 87 -1.61 2.10 13.63
CA GLU A 87 -1.12 1.15 14.62
C GLU A 87 -1.56 -0.29 14.29
N ARG A 88 -2.81 -0.49 13.88
CA ARG A 88 -3.32 -1.80 13.47
C ARG A 88 -2.56 -2.36 12.25
N ALA A 89 -2.33 -1.54 11.22
CA ALA A 89 -1.59 -1.97 10.04
C ALA A 89 -0.13 -2.36 10.37
N TRP A 90 0.52 -1.60 11.26
CA TRP A 90 1.86 -1.92 11.76
C TRP A 90 1.90 -3.22 12.56
N LEU A 91 0.94 -3.41 13.48
CA LEU A 91 0.82 -4.66 14.22
C LEU A 91 0.52 -5.85 13.31
N GLU A 92 -0.26 -5.66 12.24
CA GLU A 92 -0.51 -6.69 11.24
C GLU A 92 0.79 -7.12 10.54
N LEU A 93 1.60 -6.17 10.07
CA LEU A 93 2.89 -6.47 9.43
C LEU A 93 3.85 -7.19 10.40
N LEU A 94 3.94 -6.70 11.64
CA LEU A 94 4.78 -7.32 12.67
C LEU A 94 4.34 -8.76 13.00
N ARG A 95 3.02 -9.02 13.00
CA ARG A 95 2.45 -10.36 13.25
C ARG A 95 2.62 -11.34 12.08
N MET A 96 2.76 -10.84 10.85
CA MET A 96 3.09 -11.71 9.72
C MET A 96 4.47 -12.33 9.93
N GLY A 97 5.42 -11.52 10.41
CA GLY A 97 6.79 -11.98 10.64
C GLY A 97 7.47 -12.49 9.36
N PRO A 98 8.68 -13.04 9.47
CA PRO A 98 9.44 -13.53 8.31
C PRO A 98 8.91 -14.85 7.74
N SER A 99 8.07 -15.59 8.46
CA SER A 99 7.62 -16.93 8.05
C SER A 99 6.31 -16.94 7.24
N LYS A 100 5.53 -15.84 7.26
CA LYS A 100 4.22 -15.78 6.57
C LYS A 100 4.20 -14.90 5.33
N LEU A 101 5.29 -14.20 5.03
CA LEU A 101 5.47 -13.49 3.79
C LEU A 101 6.28 -14.40 2.86
N LYS A 102 5.61 -15.15 1.99
CA LYS A 102 6.27 -16.18 1.16
C LYS A 102 7.29 -15.59 0.19
N ASP A 103 7.09 -14.33 -0.21
CA ASP A 103 7.96 -13.59 -1.11
C ASP A 103 8.56 -12.32 -0.47
N GLY A 104 8.22 -12.00 0.79
CA GLY A 104 8.66 -10.77 1.46
C GLY A 104 8.09 -9.48 0.88
N SER A 105 7.17 -9.57 -0.09
CA SER A 105 6.68 -8.44 -0.85
C SER A 105 5.67 -7.61 -0.05
N ASP A 106 5.68 -6.32 -0.32
CA ASP A 106 4.67 -5.40 0.16
C ASP A 106 3.29 -5.70 -0.45
N GLN A 107 3.24 -6.28 -1.65
CA GLN A 107 2.00 -6.72 -2.30
C GLN A 107 1.27 -7.77 -1.46
N GLU A 108 1.97 -8.73 -0.85
CA GLU A 108 1.33 -9.71 0.02
C GLU A 108 0.72 -9.07 1.27
N PHE A 109 1.45 -8.13 1.89
CA PHE A 109 0.93 -7.34 3.00
C PHE A 109 -0.32 -6.56 2.60
N TRP A 110 -0.24 -5.76 1.53
CA TRP A 110 -1.34 -4.92 1.07
C TRP A 110 -2.58 -5.75 0.72
N ARG A 111 -2.40 -6.90 0.07
CA ARG A 111 -3.50 -7.83 -0.20
C ARG A 111 -4.20 -8.28 1.07
N GLY A 112 -3.43 -8.72 2.07
CA GLY A 112 -3.97 -9.14 3.35
C GLY A 112 -4.69 -8.00 4.08
N HIS A 113 -4.09 -6.81 4.05
CA HIS A 113 -4.64 -5.61 4.68
C HIS A 113 -5.96 -5.19 4.04
N LEU A 114 -6.01 -5.07 2.71
CA LEU A 114 -7.20 -4.68 1.96
C LEU A 114 -8.34 -5.69 2.14
N ARG A 115 -8.04 -6.99 2.11
CA ARG A 115 -9.04 -8.03 2.40
C ARG A 115 -9.68 -7.87 3.78
N ARG A 116 -8.88 -7.51 4.80
CA ARG A 116 -9.38 -7.23 6.15
C ARG A 116 -10.22 -5.95 6.22
N LEU A 117 -9.87 -4.92 5.46
CA LEU A 117 -10.70 -3.71 5.34
C LEU A 117 -12.05 -4.05 4.71
N SER A 118 -12.06 -4.75 3.57
CA SER A 118 -13.29 -5.19 2.90
C SER A 118 -14.15 -6.09 3.79
N ALA A 119 -13.55 -7.04 4.51
CA ALA A 119 -14.26 -7.90 5.46
C ALA A 119 -14.91 -7.13 6.63
N ARG A 120 -14.44 -5.90 6.91
CA ARG A 120 -15.01 -4.99 7.92
C ARG A 120 -16.04 -4.02 7.32
N GLY A 121 -16.43 -4.21 6.06
CA GLY A 121 -17.35 -3.32 5.34
C GLY A 121 -16.73 -1.97 4.95
N LEU A 122 -15.40 -1.83 5.02
CA LEU A 122 -14.72 -0.62 4.56
C LEU A 122 -14.48 -0.70 3.06
N PRO A 123 -14.78 0.36 2.30
CA PRO A 123 -14.64 0.34 0.85
C PRO A 123 -13.15 0.29 0.47
N VAL A 124 -12.87 -0.49 -0.58
CA VAL A 124 -11.58 -0.53 -1.28
C VAL A 124 -11.88 -0.26 -2.74
N HIS A 125 -11.11 0.63 -3.36
CA HIS A 125 -11.38 1.14 -4.70
C HIS A 125 -10.35 0.61 -5.71
N GLU A 126 -10.78 0.45 -6.95
CA GLU A 126 -9.90 0.07 -8.06
C GLU A 126 -9.37 1.32 -8.78
N LEU A 127 -8.05 1.39 -8.94
CA LEU A 127 -7.40 2.30 -9.88
C LEU A 127 -7.36 1.65 -11.25
N SER A 128 -7.79 2.42 -12.27
CA SER A 128 -7.70 1.97 -13.67
C SER A 128 -6.25 1.58 -14.01
N ARG A 129 -6.10 0.45 -14.72
CA ARG A 129 -4.78 -0.10 -15.09
C ARG A 129 -3.92 0.82 -15.93
N LYS A 130 -4.53 1.77 -16.65
CA LYS A 130 -3.79 2.82 -17.37
C LYS A 130 -2.90 3.69 -16.47
N HIS A 131 -3.09 3.63 -15.15
CA HIS A 131 -2.30 4.35 -14.16
C HIS A 131 -1.21 3.49 -13.50
N ASN A 132 -1.20 2.17 -13.75
CA ASN A 132 -0.24 1.23 -13.19
C ASN A 132 -0.18 -0.05 -14.04
N PHE A 133 0.36 0.08 -15.24
CA PHE A 133 0.55 -1.03 -16.19
C PHE A 133 1.97 -1.58 -16.07
N LEU A 134 2.14 -2.86 -16.42
CA LEU A 134 3.44 -3.54 -16.29
C LEU A 134 4.33 -3.29 -17.50
N ASN A 135 3.73 -3.20 -18.70
CA ASN A 135 4.46 -3.00 -19.94
C ASN A 135 3.87 -1.84 -20.73
N PHE A 136 4.70 -1.12 -21.48
CA PHE A 136 4.25 -0.04 -22.38
C PHE A 136 3.25 -0.52 -23.45
N GLU A 137 3.27 -1.82 -23.76
CA GLU A 137 2.34 -2.48 -24.69
C GLU A 137 0.91 -2.61 -24.12
N ASP A 138 0.72 -2.39 -22.82
CA ASP A 138 -0.59 -2.45 -22.14
C ASP A 138 -1.39 -1.12 -22.24
N ILE A 139 -0.88 -0.10 -22.94
CA ILE A 139 -1.47 1.26 -23.06
C ILE A 139 -2.28 1.43 -24.34
#